data_AF-A0A951FIW6-F1
#
_entry.id   AF-A0A951FIW6-F1
#
_cell.length_a   1.000
_cell.length_b   1.000
_cell.length_c   1.000
_cell.angle_alpha   90.00
_cell.angle_beta   90.00
_cell.angle_gamma   90.00
#
_symmetry.space_group_name_H-M   'P 1'
#
loop_
_entity.id
_entity.type
_entity.pdbx_description
1 polymer ?
#
loop_
_entity_poly.entity_id
_entity_poly.type
_entity_poly.pdbx_seq_one_letter_code
_entity_poly.pdbx_strand_id
1 'polypeptide(L)'
;MALSAQEQSSAGFRVRSAIARNIWVEIALWAALLLCGGLWCWLSAARYLGYNSGMFDLGNMAQAIASVNRGQPFSFTYRDGQMSRLALHVELFYALFVPLMRLWNDPQVLLIGQALLAVSGALPVYYLAGRRFAAGTSLAFALGYLLYPTAVSAILFDFHGDTLAMPLLLWMLDALDRQAWKRFWLFLLLS
;
A
#
# COMPACT_ATOMS: atom_id res chain seq x y z
N MET A 1 -13.70 19.29 53.89
CA MET A 1 -13.75 17.85 53.58
C MET A 1 -13.46 17.71 52.09
N ALA A 2 -12.18 17.74 51.72
CA ALA A 2 -11.71 17.71 50.34
C ALA A 2 -11.47 16.26 49.94
N LEU A 3 -12.26 15.74 49.01
CA LEU A 3 -11.98 14.46 48.36
C LEU A 3 -11.05 14.75 47.18
N SER A 4 -9.88 14.14 47.21
CA SER A 4 -8.80 14.25 46.24
C SER A 4 -9.25 13.76 44.86
N ALA A 5 -9.34 14.69 43.91
CA ALA A 5 -9.53 14.41 42.48
C ALA A 5 -8.25 13.88 41.80
N GLN A 6 -7.54 12.95 42.44
CA GLN A 6 -6.21 12.49 42.00
C GLN A 6 -6.11 10.99 41.68
N GLU A 7 -7.21 10.25 41.66
CA GLU A 7 -7.16 8.77 41.54
C GLU A 7 -8.03 8.14 40.44
N GLN A 8 -8.44 8.89 39.41
CA GLN A 8 -9.12 8.27 38.27
C GLN A 8 -8.58 8.73 36.92
N SER A 9 -8.05 7.75 36.19
CA SER A 9 -7.78 7.76 34.74
C SER A 9 -6.47 8.38 34.25
N SER A 10 -5.37 7.66 34.42
CA SER A 10 -4.35 7.61 33.37
C SER A 10 -3.62 6.26 33.38
N ALA A 11 -4.35 5.17 33.12
CA ALA A 11 -3.76 4.02 32.42
C ALA A 11 -3.50 4.41 30.96
N GLY A 12 -2.77 5.51 30.77
CA GLY A 12 -2.39 6.02 29.47
C GLY A 12 -1.41 5.05 28.87
N PHE A 13 -1.79 4.46 27.75
CA PHE A 13 -0.92 3.71 26.87
C PHE A 13 0.34 4.56 26.60
N ARG A 14 1.43 4.33 27.35
CA ARG A 14 2.67 5.07 27.19
C ARG A 14 3.28 4.67 25.86
N VAL A 15 3.00 5.45 24.82
CA VAL A 15 3.70 5.37 23.53
C VAL A 15 5.18 5.58 23.83
N ARG A 16 6.01 4.55 23.62
CA ARG A 16 7.46 4.74 23.67
C ARG A 16 7.83 5.64 22.49
N SER A 17 8.39 6.81 22.80
CA SER A 17 8.63 7.89 21.83
C SER A 17 9.70 7.55 20.78
N ALA A 18 10.48 6.48 20.97
CA ALA A 18 11.48 6.03 20.01
C ALA A 18 11.57 4.51 19.95
N ILE A 19 11.59 3.97 18.73
CA ILE A 19 11.97 2.58 18.47
C ILE A 19 13.42 2.44 18.93
N ALA A 20 13.69 1.45 19.79
CA ALA A 20 15.07 1.10 20.12
C ALA A 20 15.76 0.60 18.84
N ARG A 21 16.60 1.45 18.24
CA ARG A 21 17.27 1.13 16.98
C ARG A 21 18.18 -0.08 17.19
N ASN A 22 17.95 -1.12 16.39
CA ASN A 22 18.77 -2.31 16.34
C ASN A 22 19.15 -2.54 14.87
N ILE A 23 20.41 -2.27 14.54
CA ILE A 23 20.91 -2.29 13.16
C ILE A 23 20.66 -3.63 12.48
N TRP A 24 20.76 -4.74 13.21
CA TRP A 24 20.53 -6.08 12.66
C TRP A 24 19.07 -6.33 12.31
N VAL A 25 18.15 -5.79 13.13
CA VAL A 25 16.71 -5.85 12.85
C VAL A 25 16.35 -4.98 11.66
N GLU A 26 16.94 -3.79 11.56
CA GLU A 26 16.75 -2.90 10.41
C GLU A 26 17.30 -3.52 9.12
N ILE A 27 18.48 -4.12 9.15
CA ILE A 27 19.05 -4.87 8.02
C ILE A 27 18.11 -6.01 7.63
N ALA A 28 17.60 -6.78 8.60
CA ALA A 28 16.68 -7.88 8.33
C ALA A 28 15.36 -7.39 7.71
N LEU A 29 14.82 -6.27 8.18
CA LEU A 29 13.63 -5.64 7.59
C LEU A 29 13.87 -5.25 6.13
N TRP A 30 14.96 -4.54 5.85
CA TRP A 30 15.30 -4.13 4.48
C TRP A 30 15.59 -5.31 3.57
N ALA A 31 16.29 -6.33 4.06
CA ALA A 31 16.51 -7.57 3.32
C ALA A 31 15.18 -8.27 3.00
N ALA A 32 14.24 -8.33 3.95
CA ALA A 32 12.92 -8.90 3.72
C ALA A 32 12.09 -8.09 2.70
N LEU A 33 12.12 -6.76 2.79
CA LEU A 33 11.48 -5.87 1.81
C LEU A 33 12.03 -6.07 0.40
N LEU A 34 13.36 -6.16 0.25
CA LEU A 34 14.01 -6.40 -1.04
C LEU A 34 13.71 -7.79 -1.60
N LEU A 35 13.80 -8.83 -0.76
CA LEU A 35 13.54 -10.20 -1.15
C LEU A 35 12.07 -10.40 -1.56
N CYS A 36 11.14 -10.00 -0.69
CA CYS A 36 9.71 -10.12 -0.96
C CYS A 36 9.30 -9.19 -2.11
N GLY A 37 9.78 -7.94 -2.13
CA GLY A 37 9.54 -6.99 -3.22
C GLY A 37 9.99 -7.51 -4.57
N GLY A 38 11.23 -8.01 -4.66
CA GLY A 38 11.74 -8.63 -5.87
C GLY A 38 10.92 -9.85 -6.30
N LEU A 39 10.60 -10.74 -5.36
CA LEU A 39 9.82 -11.94 -5.62
C LEU A 39 8.40 -11.63 -6.11
N TRP A 40 7.68 -10.73 -5.44
CA TRP A 40 6.32 -10.36 -5.81
C TRP A 40 6.25 -9.59 -7.12
N CYS A 41 7.22 -8.70 -7.40
CA CYS A 41 7.34 -8.04 -8.69
C CYS A 41 7.59 -9.06 -9.80
N TRP A 42 8.55 -9.97 -9.59
CA TRP A 42 8.89 -11.00 -10.57
C TRP A 42 7.72 -11.94 -10.84
N LEU A 43 7.06 -12.47 -9.80
CA LEU A 43 5.90 -13.36 -9.96
C LEU A 43 4.72 -12.66 -10.66
N SER A 44 4.46 -11.39 -10.31
CA SER A 44 3.38 -10.64 -10.95
C SER A 44 3.67 -10.39 -12.43
N ALA A 45 4.91 -10.01 -12.75
CA ALA A 45 5.37 -9.86 -14.13
C ALA A 45 5.33 -11.20 -14.90
N ALA A 46 5.80 -12.29 -14.30
CA ALA A 46 5.82 -13.61 -14.93
C ALA A 46 4.40 -14.10 -15.25
N ARG A 47 3.43 -13.83 -14.36
CA ARG A 47 2.02 -14.14 -14.60
C ARG A 47 1.49 -13.41 -15.83
N TYR A 48 1.78 -12.11 -15.94
CA TYR A 48 1.41 -11.30 -17.11
C TYR A 48 2.08 -11.80 -18.40
N LEU A 49 3.40 -12.00 -18.38
CA LEU A 49 4.16 -12.49 -19.55
C LEU A 49 3.77 -13.91 -19.97
N GLY A 50 3.28 -14.71 -19.02
CA GLY A 50 2.69 -16.02 -19.29
C GLY A 50 1.24 -15.99 -19.75
N TYR A 51 0.66 -14.81 -20.03
CA TYR A 51 -0.74 -14.61 -20.43
C TYR A 51 -1.77 -15.10 -19.40
N ASN A 52 -1.42 -15.07 -18.12
CA ASN A 52 -2.29 -15.46 -16.99
C ASN A 52 -2.92 -14.24 -16.29
N SER A 53 -3.12 -13.14 -17.02
CA SER A 53 -3.79 -11.92 -16.55
C SER A 53 -5.02 -11.62 -17.41
N GLY A 54 -6.09 -11.15 -16.78
CA GLY A 54 -7.38 -10.89 -17.39
C GLY A 54 -7.54 -9.47 -17.96
N MET A 55 -8.37 -9.36 -18.99
CA MET A 55 -8.75 -8.07 -19.57
C MET A 55 -9.65 -7.25 -18.63
N PHE A 56 -10.58 -7.90 -17.91
CA PHE A 56 -11.58 -7.22 -17.08
C PHE A 56 -10.97 -6.43 -15.93
N ASP A 57 -9.81 -6.87 -15.46
CA ASP A 57 -9.10 -6.25 -14.36
C ASP A 57 -7.93 -5.44 -14.91
N LEU A 58 -6.79 -6.08 -15.18
CA LEU A 58 -5.57 -5.40 -15.63
C LEU A 58 -5.78 -4.57 -16.91
N GLY A 59 -6.49 -5.12 -17.89
CA GLY A 59 -6.75 -4.44 -19.17
C GLY A 59 -7.56 -3.15 -19.00
N ASN A 60 -8.66 -3.22 -18.23
CA ASN A 60 -9.49 -2.05 -17.94
C ASN A 60 -8.72 -0.97 -17.17
N MET A 61 -7.91 -1.36 -16.18
CA MET A 61 -7.12 -0.38 -15.40
C MET A 61 -6.02 0.25 -16.25
N ALA A 62 -5.32 -0.55 -17.04
CA ALA A 62 -4.29 -0.06 -17.95
C ALA A 62 -4.88 0.92 -18.98
N GLN A 63 -6.03 0.59 -19.57
CA GLN A 63 -6.70 1.47 -20.52
C GLN A 63 -7.14 2.78 -19.87
N ALA A 64 -7.76 2.70 -18.68
CA ALA A 64 -8.18 3.88 -17.92
C ALA A 64 -6.98 4.78 -17.60
N ILE A 65 -5.92 4.26 -16.99
CA ILE A 65 -4.74 5.05 -16.59
C ILE A 65 -4.05 5.63 -17.83
N ALA A 66 -3.85 4.85 -18.90
CA ALA A 66 -3.21 5.32 -20.12
C ALA A 66 -4.03 6.37 -20.87
N SER A 67 -5.37 6.40 -20.71
CA SER A 67 -6.24 7.39 -21.36
C SER A 67 -5.96 8.82 -20.92
N VAL A 68 -5.45 9.02 -19.69
CA VAL A 68 -5.11 10.34 -19.16
C VAL A 68 -4.01 10.99 -20.00
N ASN A 69 -3.07 10.21 -20.54
CA ASN A 69 -2.02 10.70 -21.45
C ASN A 69 -2.57 11.24 -22.77
N ARG A 70 -3.82 10.93 -23.13
CA ARG A 70 -4.54 11.44 -24.31
C ARG A 70 -5.56 12.53 -23.97
N GLY A 71 -5.54 13.05 -22.75
CA GLY A 71 -6.50 14.06 -22.28
C GLY A 71 -7.89 13.49 -21.98
N GLN A 72 -8.02 12.16 -21.86
CA GLN A 72 -9.27 11.49 -21.50
C GLN A 72 -9.18 11.07 -20.03
N PRO A 73 -9.99 11.62 -19.11
CA PRO A 73 -9.86 11.33 -17.68
C PRO A 73 -10.37 9.92 -17.35
N PHE A 74 -9.44 8.98 -17.21
CA PHE A 74 -9.69 7.58 -16.79
C PHE A 74 -10.74 6.84 -17.63
N SER A 75 -10.73 7.05 -18.94
CA SER A 75 -11.65 6.41 -19.89
C SER A 75 -11.24 4.98 -20.22
N PHE A 76 -12.21 4.06 -20.20
CA PHE A 76 -12.04 2.67 -20.58
C PHE A 76 -13.27 2.16 -21.36
N THR A 77 -13.10 1.07 -22.08
CA THR A 77 -14.16 0.38 -22.82
C THR A 77 -14.97 -0.44 -21.83
N TYR A 78 -16.26 -0.16 -21.79
CA TYR A 78 -17.26 -0.92 -21.05
C TYR A 78 -18.35 -1.42 -22.01
N ARG A 79 -19.26 -2.26 -21.50
CA ARG A 79 -20.29 -3.01 -22.25
C ARG A 79 -20.79 -2.32 -23.53
N ASP A 80 -21.28 -1.09 -23.39
CA ASP A 80 -21.98 -0.36 -24.45
C ASP A 80 -21.17 0.82 -25.05
N GLY A 81 -19.87 0.90 -24.75
CA GLY A 81 -18.99 1.95 -25.27
C GLY A 81 -17.95 2.43 -24.26
N GLN A 82 -17.38 3.60 -24.51
CA GLN A 82 -16.39 4.18 -23.60
C GLN A 82 -17.07 4.93 -22.44
N MET A 83 -16.55 4.76 -21.23
CA MET A 83 -16.95 5.55 -20.08
C MET A 83 -15.76 5.87 -19.19
N SER A 84 -15.89 6.93 -18.38
CA SER A 84 -14.90 7.21 -17.34
C SER A 84 -15.08 6.26 -16.17
N ARG A 85 -13.98 5.69 -15.70
CA ARG A 85 -13.94 4.85 -14.51
C ARG A 85 -14.41 5.57 -13.26
N LEU A 86 -14.23 6.90 -13.20
CA LEU A 86 -14.70 7.74 -12.10
C LEU A 86 -16.22 7.73 -11.93
N ALA A 87 -16.98 7.30 -12.95
CA ALA A 87 -18.42 7.11 -12.84
C ALA A 87 -18.82 5.87 -12.03
N LEU A 88 -17.87 4.94 -11.83
CA LEU A 88 -18.08 3.69 -11.08
C LEU A 88 -17.31 3.69 -9.76
N HIS A 89 -16.01 4.01 -9.81
CA HIS A 89 -15.11 4.00 -8.67
C HIS A 89 -14.21 5.24 -8.69
N VAL A 90 -14.12 5.94 -7.56
CA VAL A 90 -13.26 7.11 -7.41
C VAL A 90 -11.92 6.67 -6.80
N GLU A 91 -10.98 6.30 -7.66
CA GLU A 91 -9.65 5.82 -7.29
C GLU A 91 -8.59 6.87 -7.63
N LEU A 92 -8.53 7.97 -6.88
CA LEU A 92 -7.66 9.13 -7.19
C LEU A 92 -6.17 8.75 -7.30
N PHE A 93 -5.75 7.73 -6.56
CA PHE A 93 -4.39 7.23 -6.58
C PHE A 93 -3.93 6.71 -7.95
N TYR A 94 -4.86 6.34 -8.85
CA TYR A 94 -4.50 5.93 -10.21
C TYR A 94 -3.76 7.03 -10.98
N ALA A 95 -3.94 8.30 -10.61
CA ALA A 95 -3.19 9.43 -11.16
C ALA A 95 -1.67 9.29 -10.95
N LEU A 96 -1.23 8.62 -9.87
CA LEU A 96 0.19 8.41 -9.60
C LEU A 96 0.85 7.40 -10.56
N PHE A 97 0.07 6.55 -11.23
CA PHE A 97 0.58 5.61 -12.24
C PHE A 97 0.58 6.18 -13.66
N VAL A 98 -0.13 7.28 -13.92
CA VAL A 98 -0.13 7.94 -15.23
C VAL A 98 1.28 8.26 -15.74
N PRO A 99 2.19 8.90 -14.95
CA PRO A 99 3.55 9.13 -15.42
C PRO A 99 4.35 7.84 -15.64
N LEU A 100 4.08 6.78 -14.86
CA LEU A 100 4.74 5.48 -15.05
C LEU A 100 4.32 4.84 -16.38
N MET A 101 3.02 4.82 -16.68
CA MET A 101 2.49 4.34 -17.95
C MET A 101 2.93 5.20 -19.14
N ARG A 102 3.26 6.48 -18.92
CA ARG A 102 3.81 7.35 -19.97
C ARG A 102 5.27 7.01 -20.30
N LEU A 103 6.06 6.67 -19.28
CA LEU A 103 7.47 6.28 -19.44
C LEU A 103 7.61 4.85 -19.97
N TRP A 104 6.77 3.96 -19.45
CA TRP A 104 6.71 2.56 -19.84
C TRP A 104 5.27 2.20 -20.17
N ASN A 105 4.94 2.27 -21.46
CA ASN A 105 3.59 2.01 -21.97
C ASN A 105 3.28 0.51 -22.05
N ASP A 106 3.38 -0.18 -20.92
CA ASP A 106 3.07 -1.61 -20.76
C ASP A 106 2.37 -1.84 -19.41
N PRO A 107 1.22 -2.55 -19.35
CA PRO A 107 0.52 -2.89 -18.11
C PRO A 107 1.39 -3.53 -17.02
N GLN A 108 2.50 -4.19 -17.38
CA GLN A 108 3.46 -4.75 -16.43
C GLN A 108 3.96 -3.71 -15.41
N VAL A 109 4.09 -2.44 -15.79
CA VAL A 109 4.53 -1.37 -14.87
C VAL A 109 3.54 -1.15 -13.72
N LEU A 110 2.25 -1.37 -13.98
CA LEU A 110 1.20 -1.24 -12.96
C LEU A 110 1.31 -2.37 -11.93
N LEU A 111 1.52 -3.61 -12.39
CA LEU A 111 1.71 -4.77 -11.52
C LEU A 111 2.95 -4.63 -10.65
N ILE A 112 4.06 -4.15 -11.23
CA ILE A 112 5.29 -3.88 -10.47
C ILE A 112 5.03 -2.79 -9.42
N GLY A 113 4.40 -1.68 -9.81
CA GLY A 113 4.10 -0.61 -8.86
C GLY A 113 3.13 -1.03 -7.75
N GLN A 114 2.14 -1.89 -8.05
CA GLN A 114 1.25 -2.50 -7.06
C GLN A 114 2.03 -3.32 -6.04
N ALA A 115 2.90 -4.21 -6.51
CA ALA A 115 3.72 -5.05 -5.64
C ALA A 115 4.65 -4.21 -4.75
N LEU A 116 5.32 -3.20 -5.31
CA LEU A 116 6.22 -2.31 -4.56
C LEU A 116 5.45 -1.50 -3.49
N LEU A 117 4.30 -0.95 -3.84
CA LEU A 117 3.48 -0.21 -2.89
C LEU A 117 2.96 -1.12 -1.77
N ALA A 118 2.45 -2.31 -2.11
CA ALA A 118 1.98 -3.28 -1.13
C ALA A 118 3.09 -3.68 -0.15
N VAL A 119 4.29 -3.96 -0.65
CA VAL A 119 5.46 -4.28 0.19
C VAL A 119 5.85 -3.11 1.10
N SER A 120 5.69 -1.87 0.63
CA SER A 120 5.94 -0.67 1.45
C SER A 120 5.08 -0.62 2.71
N GLY A 121 3.90 -1.26 2.72
CA GLY A 121 3.02 -1.35 3.89
C GLY A 121 3.63 -2.09 5.08
N ALA A 122 4.70 -2.87 4.89
CA ALA A 122 5.43 -3.48 6.01
C ALA A 122 6.15 -2.44 6.88
N LEU A 123 6.50 -1.27 6.31
CA LEU A 123 7.14 -0.18 7.03
C LEU A 123 6.23 0.45 8.11
N PRO A 124 5.02 0.93 7.79
CA PRO A 124 4.11 1.45 8.81
C PRO A 124 3.73 0.37 9.83
N VAL A 125 3.59 -0.91 9.43
CA VAL A 125 3.39 -2.03 10.37
C VAL A 125 4.55 -2.14 11.36
N TYR A 126 5.80 -2.16 10.87
CA TYR A 126 7.00 -2.18 11.71
C TYR A 126 7.05 -0.99 12.67
N TYR A 127 6.75 0.22 12.18
CA TYR A 127 6.81 1.43 13.00
C TYR A 127 5.71 1.50 14.06
N LEU A 128 4.47 1.12 13.71
CA LEU A 128 3.34 1.05 14.64
C LEU A 128 3.61 0.04 15.76
N ALA A 129 4.14 -1.13 15.42
CA ALA A 129 4.54 -2.14 16.38
C ALA A 129 5.74 -1.67 17.24
N GLY A 130 6.73 -1.01 16.64
CA GLY A 130 7.94 -0.56 17.33
C GLY A 130 7.72 0.51 18.41
N ARG A 131 6.57 1.20 18.40
CA ARG A 131 6.16 2.12 19.47
C ARG A 131 5.64 1.40 20.72
N ARG A 132 5.36 0.11 20.61
CA ARG A 132 4.59 -0.69 21.58
C ARG A 132 5.34 -1.94 22.02
N PHE A 133 6.17 -2.50 21.14
CA PHE A 133 6.88 -3.76 21.33
C PHE A 133 8.40 -3.61 21.07
N ALA A 134 9.16 -4.67 21.37
CA ALA A 134 10.58 -4.73 21.05
C ALA A 134 10.81 -4.82 19.54
N ALA A 135 12.03 -4.50 19.10
CA ALA A 135 12.40 -4.50 17.68
C ALA A 135 12.15 -5.85 16.99
N GLY A 136 12.47 -6.97 17.66
CA GLY A 136 12.24 -8.32 17.11
C GLY A 136 10.75 -8.64 16.91
N THR A 137 9.88 -8.29 17.86
CA THR A 137 8.43 -8.45 17.73
C THR A 137 7.88 -7.56 16.62
N SER A 138 8.40 -6.35 16.47
CA SER A 138 7.99 -5.42 15.42
C SER A 138 8.36 -5.94 14.04
N LEU A 139 9.54 -6.54 13.90
CA LEU A 139 9.95 -7.25 12.70
C LEU A 139 9.04 -8.45 12.42
N ALA A 140 8.66 -9.23 13.44
CA ALA A 140 7.74 -10.35 13.27
C ALA A 140 6.37 -9.91 12.71
N PHE A 141 5.83 -8.77 13.16
CA PHE A 141 4.61 -8.19 12.58
C PHE A 141 4.80 -7.79 11.11
N ALA A 142 5.93 -7.15 10.77
CA ALA A 142 6.23 -6.75 9.40
C ALA A 142 6.39 -7.96 8.46
N LEU A 143 7.08 -9.02 8.91
CA LEU A 143 7.20 -10.28 8.19
C LEU A 143 5.85 -10.98 8.06
N GLY A 144 5.04 -10.98 9.12
CA GLY A 144 3.68 -11.50 9.09
C GLY A 144 2.82 -10.82 8.03
N TYR A 145 2.91 -9.50 7.91
CA TYR A 145 2.25 -8.74 6.84
C TYR A 145 2.76 -9.13 5.44
N LEU A 146 4.09 -9.17 5.24
CA LEU A 146 4.70 -9.48 3.93
C LEU A 146 4.38 -10.89 3.42
N LEU A 147 4.17 -11.83 4.34
CA LEU A 147 3.92 -13.24 4.05
C LEU A 147 2.46 -13.64 4.24
N TYR A 148 1.58 -12.70 4.57
CA TYR A 148 0.17 -12.99 4.81
C TYR A 148 -0.48 -13.50 3.51
N PRO A 149 -0.99 -14.76 3.45
CA PRO A 149 -1.38 -15.38 2.19
C PRO A 149 -2.43 -14.60 1.40
N THR A 150 -3.39 -13.99 2.08
CA THR A 150 -4.44 -13.20 1.43
C THR A 150 -3.88 -11.93 0.80
N ALA A 151 -2.93 -11.25 1.46
CA ALA A 151 -2.27 -10.08 0.90
C ALA A 151 -1.39 -10.47 -0.30
N VAL A 152 -0.62 -11.57 -0.19
CA VAL A 152 0.18 -12.10 -1.29
C VAL A 152 -0.71 -12.46 -2.48
N SER A 153 -1.85 -13.11 -2.25
CA SER A 153 -2.82 -13.43 -3.30
C SER A 153 -3.35 -12.18 -4.00
N ALA A 154 -3.67 -11.12 -3.26
CA ALA A 154 -4.13 -9.86 -3.83
C ALA A 154 -3.03 -9.14 -4.65
N ILE A 155 -1.79 -9.17 -4.17
CA ILE A 155 -0.62 -8.61 -4.88
C ILE A 155 -0.38 -9.35 -6.19
N LEU A 156 -0.44 -10.69 -6.14
CA LEU A 156 -0.25 -11.59 -7.29
C LEU A 156 -1.52 -11.75 -8.13
N PHE A 157 -2.60 -11.03 -7.83
CA PHE A 157 -3.74 -10.92 -8.73
C PHE A 157 -3.51 -9.72 -9.67
N ASP A 158 -4.47 -9.48 -10.56
CA ASP A 158 -4.40 -8.36 -11.47
C ASP A 158 -4.46 -7.01 -10.73
N PHE A 159 -4.25 -5.92 -11.46
CA PHE A 159 -4.15 -4.60 -10.85
C PHE A 159 -5.50 -4.10 -10.33
N HIS A 160 -5.59 -3.77 -9.04
CA HIS A 160 -6.83 -3.33 -8.37
C HIS A 160 -6.57 -2.26 -7.33
N GLY A 161 -7.49 -1.29 -7.21
CA GLY A 161 -7.43 -0.26 -6.18
C GLY A 161 -7.45 -0.80 -4.76
N ASP A 162 -8.23 -1.85 -4.49
CA ASP A 162 -8.35 -2.43 -3.14
C ASP A 162 -6.99 -2.93 -2.60
N THR A 163 -6.18 -3.54 -3.48
CA THR A 163 -4.82 -3.99 -3.14
C THR A 163 -3.90 -2.82 -2.80
N LEU A 164 -4.10 -1.66 -3.43
CA LEU A 164 -3.34 -0.44 -3.22
C LEU A 164 -3.83 0.36 -2.00
N ALA A 165 -5.12 0.27 -1.69
CA ALA A 165 -5.70 0.89 -0.50
C ALA A 165 -5.10 0.30 0.78
N MET A 166 -4.82 -1.02 0.82
CA MET A 166 -4.21 -1.69 1.97
C MET A 166 -2.94 -1.00 2.51
N PRO A 167 -1.84 -0.83 1.73
CA PRO A 167 -0.64 -0.14 2.22
C PRO A 167 -0.88 1.36 2.47
N LEU A 168 -1.74 2.03 1.69
CA LEU A 168 -2.04 3.45 1.87
C LEU A 168 -2.75 3.71 3.21
N LEU A 169 -3.72 2.87 3.58
CA LEU A 169 -4.38 2.92 4.88
C LEU A 169 -3.42 2.64 6.02
N LEU A 170 -2.45 1.72 5.86
CA LEU A 170 -1.42 1.49 6.87
C LEU A 170 -0.52 2.72 7.05
N TRP A 171 -0.13 3.38 5.96
CA TRP A 171 0.60 4.65 6.03
C TRP A 171 -0.22 5.79 6.64
N MET A 172 -1.52 5.84 6.35
CA MET A 172 -2.47 6.76 6.98
C MET A 172 -2.53 6.52 8.49
N LEU A 173 -2.65 5.27 8.94
CA LEU A 173 -2.67 4.90 10.36
C LEU A 173 -1.34 5.24 11.07
N ASP A 174 -0.21 4.99 10.43
CA ASP A 174 1.10 5.41 10.96
C ASP A 174 1.18 6.92 11.11
N ALA A 175 0.71 7.68 10.11
CA ALA A 175 0.67 9.14 10.16
C ALA A 175 -0.29 9.65 11.25
N LEU A 176 -1.45 9.01 11.42
CA LEU A 176 -2.42 9.33 12.47
C LEU A 176 -1.82 9.11 13.87
N ASP A 177 -1.18 7.97 14.10
CA ASP A 177 -0.55 7.62 15.39
C ASP A 177 0.60 8.59 15.74
N ARG A 178 1.28 9.14 14.74
CA ARG A 178 2.31 10.19 14.91
C ARG A 178 1.74 11.62 14.95
N GLN A 179 0.44 11.81 14.80
CA GLN A 179 -0.19 13.13 14.61
C GLN A 179 0.40 13.94 13.44
N ALA A 180 0.89 13.26 12.40
CA ALA A 180 1.45 13.86 11.20
C ALA A 180 0.33 14.24 10.20
N TRP A 181 -0.48 15.24 10.57
CA TRP A 181 -1.74 15.58 9.87
C TRP A 181 -1.61 15.75 8.36
N LYS A 182 -0.52 16.36 7.86
CA LYS A 182 -0.30 16.50 6.40
C LYS A 182 -0.20 15.15 5.69
N ARG A 183 0.53 14.20 6.28
CA ARG A 183 0.68 12.84 5.73
C ARG A 183 -0.60 12.04 5.90
N PHE A 184 -1.30 12.21 7.02
CA PHE A 184 -2.59 11.60 7.26
C PHE A 184 -3.59 11.95 6.14
N TRP A 185 -3.80 13.25 5.88
CA TRP A 185 -4.71 13.69 4.82
C TRP A 185 -4.25 13.25 3.43
N LEU A 186 -2.95 13.28 3.16
CA LEU A 186 -2.41 12.78 1.89
C LEU A 186 -2.77 11.31 1.67
N PHE A 187 -2.48 10.43 2.62
CA PHE A 187 -2.74 9.00 2.45
C PHE A 187 -4.23 8.67 2.49
N LEU A 188 -5.04 9.40 3.26
CA LEU A 188 -6.50 9.26 3.26
C LEU A 188 -7.12 9.65 1.92
N LEU A 189 -6.63 10.70 1.26
CA LEU A 189 -7.14 11.11 -0.05
C LEU A 189 -6.70 10.16 -1.17
N LEU A 190 -5.61 9.43 -0.96
CA LEU A 190 -5.09 8.45 -1.92
C LEU A 190 -5.68 7.05 -1.70
N SER A 191 -6.14 6.71 -0.49
CA SER A 191 -6.79 5.43 -0.19
C SER A 191 -8.23 5.39 -0.65
#